data_AF-A0A561WEA0-F1
#
_entry.id   AF-A0A561WEA0-F1
#
_cell.length_a   1.000
_cell.length_b   1.000
_cell.length_c   1.000
_cell.angle_alpha   90.00
_cell.angle_beta   90.00
_cell.angle_gamma   90.00
#
_symmetry.space_group_name_H-M   'P 1'
#
loop_
_entity.id
_entity.type
_entity.pdbx_description
1 polymer ?
#
loop_
_entity_poly.entity_id
_entity_poly.type
_entity_poly.pdbx_seq_one_letter_code
_entity_poly.pdbx_strand_id
1 'polypeptide(L)'
;MPLADLIELARGLGWRVLHFSTADQREWDDFESTWRAGQQEWLLQHPEDPRATEVREELDDRLREYVGIYRGVLGLAYFVLGR
;
A
#
# COMPACT_ATOMS: atom_id res chain seq x y z
N MET A 1 0.99 12.80 -8.75
CA MET A 1 1.23 14.11 -8.13
C MET A 1 2.35 13.95 -7.11
N PRO A 2 3.51 14.60 -7.30
CA PRO A 2 4.62 14.62 -6.35
C PRO A 2 4.24 15.16 -4.96
N LEU A 3 5.05 14.84 -3.95
CA LEU A 3 4.87 15.31 -2.57
C LEU A 3 4.87 16.85 -2.47
N ALA A 4 5.73 17.52 -3.24
CA ALA A 4 5.79 18.99 -3.27
C ALA A 4 4.46 19.60 -3.71
N ASP A 5 3.83 19.02 -4.73
CA ASP A 5 2.55 19.51 -5.26
C ASP A 5 1.40 19.29 -4.24
N LEU A 6 1.44 18.20 -3.46
CA LEU A 6 0.51 17.98 -2.34
C LEU A 6 0.64 19.05 -1.26
N ILE A 7 1.87 19.47 -0.93
CA ILE A 7 2.12 20.54 0.03
C ILE A 7 1.56 21.87 -0.48
N GLU A 8 1.82 22.21 -1.74
CA GLU A 8 1.31 23.44 -2.33
C GLU A 8 -0.21 23.43 -2.49
N LEU A 9 -0.81 22.27 -2.78
CA LEU A 9 -2.27 22.11 -2.78
C LEU A 9 -2.87 22.43 -1.41
N ALA A 10 -2.32 21.87 -0.32
CA ALA A 10 -2.81 22.16 1.03
C ALA A 10 -2.73 23.66 1.35
N ARG A 11 -1.61 24.31 0.98
CA ARG A 11 -1.43 25.76 1.15
C ARG A 11 -2.42 26.58 0.33
N GLY A 12 -2.66 26.19 -0.92
CA GLY A 12 -3.62 26.85 -1.82
C GLY A 12 -5.06 26.79 -1.29
N LEU A 13 -5.39 25.73 -0.53
CA LEU A 13 -6.66 25.56 0.17
C LEU A 13 -6.73 26.30 1.52
N GLY A 14 -5.70 27.07 1.88
CA GLY A 14 -5.64 27.88 3.09
C GLY A 14 -5.20 27.12 4.35
N TRP A 15 -4.69 25.89 4.22
CA TRP A 15 -4.16 25.14 5.36
C TRP A 15 -2.68 25.42 5.59
N ARG A 16 -2.26 25.33 6.85
CA ARG A 16 -0.84 25.21 7.23
C ARG A 16 -0.50 23.74 7.44
N VAL A 17 0.59 23.30 6.83
CA VAL A 17 1.17 21.97 7.08
C VAL A 17 1.98 22.05 8.36
N LEU A 18 1.47 21.48 9.45
CA LEU A 18 2.13 21.46 10.75
C LEU A 18 3.17 20.33 10.83
N HIS A 19 2.88 19.21 10.18
CA HIS A 19 3.76 18.04 10.07
C HIS A 19 3.40 17.23 8.81
N PHE A 20 4.38 16.52 8.26
CA PHE A 20 4.14 15.45 7.30
C PHE A 20 5.14 14.31 7.50
N SER A 21 4.73 13.10 7.12
CA SER A 21 5.59 11.93 6.98
C SER A 21 5.19 11.16 5.73
N THR A 22 6.06 10.28 5.24
CA THR A 22 5.78 9.39 4.11
C THR A 22 6.02 7.96 4.53
N ALA A 23 5.17 7.04 4.06
CA ALA A 23 5.48 5.62 4.17
C ALA A 23 6.75 5.34 3.35
N ASP A 24 7.78 4.79 3.99
CA ASP A 24 8.96 4.37 3.27
C ASP A 24 8.74 3.05 2.51
N GLN A 25 9.73 2.64 1.72
CA GLN A 25 9.61 1.42 0.93
C GLN A 25 9.46 0.16 1.80
N ARG A 26 10.03 0.17 3.01
CA ARG A 26 9.94 -0.96 3.93
C ARG A 26 8.54 -1.04 4.53
N GLU A 27 7.94 0.07 4.91
CA GLU A 27 6.55 0.11 5.39
C GLU A 27 5.59 -0.42 4.32
N TRP A 28 5.80 -0.08 3.05
CA TRP A 28 5.06 -0.66 1.93
C TRP A 28 5.30 -2.17 1.76
N ASP A 29 6.55 -2.61 1.86
CA ASP A 29 6.90 -4.04 1.77
C ASP A 29 6.21 -4.84 2.89
N ASP A 30 6.23 -4.32 4.11
CA ASP A 30 5.63 -4.95 5.28
C ASP A 30 4.10 -4.95 5.17
N PHE A 31 3.48 -3.86 4.69
CA PHE A 31 2.04 -3.77 4.45
C PHE A 31 1.55 -4.79 3.42
N GLU A 32 2.12 -4.80 2.21
CA GLU A 32 1.70 -5.70 1.11
C GLU A 32 2.03 -7.17 1.42
N SER A 33 3.07 -7.43 2.21
CA SER A 33 3.39 -8.78 2.67
C SER A 33 2.40 -9.27 3.73
N THR A 34 2.11 -8.43 4.72
CA THR A 34 1.20 -8.78 5.82
C THR A 34 -0.24 -8.95 5.34
N TRP A 35 -0.68 -8.12 4.38
CA TRP A 35 -2.02 -8.25 3.77
C TRP A 35 -2.22 -9.65 3.16
N ARG A 36 -1.20 -10.19 2.48
CA ARG A 36 -1.25 -11.52 1.83
C ARG A 36 -1.01 -12.68 2.79
N ALA A 37 -0.25 -12.47 3.86
CA ALA A 37 0.29 -13.55 4.71
C ALA A 37 -0.79 -14.50 5.24
N GLY A 38 -1.88 -13.98 5.80
CA GLY A 38 -2.93 -14.82 6.38
C GLY A 38 -3.62 -15.73 5.35
N GLN A 39 -3.85 -15.25 4.13
CA GLN A 39 -4.45 -16.07 3.07
C GLN A 39 -3.44 -17.07 2.47
N GLN A 40 -2.16 -16.71 2.40
CA GLN A 40 -1.09 -17.65 2.02
C GLN A 40 -0.99 -18.80 3.03
N GLU A 41 -1.00 -18.49 4.33
CA GLU A 41 -1.00 -19.50 5.39
C GLU A 41 -2.25 -20.39 5.33
N TRP A 42 -3.41 -19.80 5.07
CA TRP A 42 -4.66 -20.54 4.88
C TRP A 42 -4.59 -21.50 3.68
N LEU A 43 -4.03 -21.09 2.54
CA LEU A 43 -3.85 -21.96 1.36
C LEU A 43 -2.95 -23.17 1.65
N LEU A 44 -1.97 -23.03 2.52
CA LEU A 44 -1.11 -24.14 2.94
C LEU A 44 -1.86 -25.18 3.79
N GLN A 45 -2.82 -24.72 4.59
CA GLN A 45 -3.62 -25.57 5.48
C GLN A 45 -4.85 -26.17 4.79
N HIS A 46 -5.37 -25.52 3.75
CA HIS A 46 -6.60 -25.89 3.07
C HIS A 46 -6.45 -26.00 1.54
N PRO A 47 -5.51 -26.83 1.03
CA PRO A 47 -5.21 -26.89 -0.39
C PRO A 47 -6.36 -27.43 -1.26
N GLU A 48 -7.29 -28.18 -0.67
CA GLU A 48 -8.45 -28.78 -1.36
C GLU A 48 -9.75 -27.97 -1.17
N ASP A 49 -9.73 -26.82 -0.47
CA ASP A 49 -10.92 -25.97 -0.36
C ASP A 49 -11.34 -25.51 -1.77
N PRO A 50 -12.64 -25.55 -2.12
CA PRO A 50 -13.12 -25.13 -3.44
C PRO A 50 -12.70 -23.72 -3.86
N ARG A 51 -12.38 -22.83 -2.91
CA ARG A 51 -11.92 -21.46 -3.14
C ARG A 51 -10.40 -21.34 -3.30
N ALA A 52 -9.64 -22.39 -3.04
CA ALA A 52 -8.18 -22.32 -2.98
C ALA A 52 -7.55 -21.86 -4.30
N THR A 53 -8.11 -22.23 -5.44
CA THR A 53 -7.64 -21.78 -6.77
C THR A 53 -7.81 -20.27 -6.92
N GLU A 54 -9.01 -19.76 -6.67
CA GLU A 54 -9.34 -18.33 -6.79
C GLU A 54 -8.46 -17.48 -5.86
N VAL A 55 -8.35 -17.88 -4.60
CA VAL A 55 -7.51 -17.17 -3.61
C VAL A 55 -6.04 -17.17 -4.03
N ARG A 56 -5.53 -18.27 -4.58
CA ARG A 56 -4.14 -18.34 -5.06
C ARG A 56 -3.90 -17.38 -6.23
N GLU A 57 -4.80 -17.37 -7.20
CA GLU A 57 -4.71 -16.48 -8.36
C GLU A 57 -4.70 -15.00 -7.94
N GLU A 58 -5.61 -14.61 -7.03
CA GLU A 58 -5.66 -13.23 -6.50
C GLU A 58 -4.34 -12.83 -5.82
N LEU A 59 -3.79 -13.70 -4.97
CA LEU A 59 -2.57 -13.40 -4.23
C LEU A 59 -1.32 -13.33 -5.11
N ASP A 60 -1.26 -14.19 -6.13
CA ASP A 60 -0.18 -14.19 -7.12
C ASP A 60 -0.23 -12.94 -7.99
N ASP A 61 -1.42 -12.54 -8.42
CA ASP A 61 -1.61 -11.30 -9.19
C ASP A 61 -1.26 -10.07 -8.37
N ARG A 62 -1.68 -10.01 -7.10
CA ARG A 62 -1.30 -8.89 -6.22
C ARG A 62 0.22 -8.81 -6.03
N LEU A 63 0.91 -9.94 -5.87
CA LEU A 63 2.36 -9.95 -5.75
C LEU A 63 3.03 -9.40 -6.99
N ARG A 64 2.60 -9.85 -8.18
CA ARG A 64 3.13 -9.39 -9.46
C ARG A 64 2.89 -7.90 -9.66
N GLU A 65 1.69 -7.43 -9.33
CA GLU A 65 1.32 -6.02 -9.43
C GLU A 65 2.18 -5.17 -8.49
N TYR A 66 2.32 -5.57 -7.22
CA TYR A 66 3.14 -4.84 -6.27
C TYR A 66 4.59 -4.73 -6.74
N VAL A 67 5.26 -5.86 -6.89
CA VAL A 67 6.71 -5.89 -7.15
C VAL A 67 7.03 -5.40 -8.56
N GLY A 68 6.17 -5.67 -9.53
CA GLY A 68 6.42 -5.37 -10.94
C GLY A 68 5.93 -4.02 -11.42
N ILE A 69 4.96 -3.40 -10.73
CA ILE A 69 4.28 -2.20 -11.25
C ILE A 69 4.47 -1.00 -10.33
N TYR A 70 4.07 -1.08 -9.06
CA TYR A 70 3.97 0.13 -8.23
C TYR A 70 4.94 0.21 -7.05
N ARG A 71 5.72 -0.85 -6.76
CA ARG A 71 6.81 -0.80 -5.77
C ARG A 71 7.87 0.24 -6.19
N GLY A 72 8.10 1.24 -5.34
CA GLY A 72 9.01 2.35 -5.61
C GLY A 72 8.45 3.44 -6.51
N VAL A 73 7.17 3.33 -6.91
CA VAL A 73 6.48 4.30 -7.78
C VAL A 73 5.31 4.96 -7.05
N LEU A 74 4.47 4.16 -6.38
CA LEU A 74 3.36 4.66 -5.58
C LEU A 74 3.84 5.02 -4.18
N GLY A 75 3.61 6.27 -3.76
CA GLY A 75 3.92 6.76 -2.42
C GLY A 75 2.66 6.99 -1.59
N LEU A 76 2.82 7.03 -0.26
CA LEU A 76 1.79 7.43 0.69
C LEU A 76 2.37 8.49 1.63
N ALA A 77 1.60 9.54 1.90
CA ALA A 77 1.99 10.61 2.79
C ALA A 77 0.88 10.92 3.80
N TYR A 78 1.27 11.15 5.05
CA TYR A 78 0.39 11.58 6.12
C TYR A 78 0.64 13.06 6.39
N PHE A 79 -0.43 13.84 6.50
CA PHE A 79 -0.35 15.28 6.76
C PHE A 79 -1.14 15.64 8.01
N VAL A 80 -0.52 16.42 8.90
CA VAL A 80 -1.23 17.11 9.98
C VAL A 80 -1.40 18.56 9.54
N LEU A 81 -2.66 18.96 9.36
CA LEU A 81 -3.04 20.29 8.87
C LEU A 81 -3.70 21.10 9.98
N GLY A 82 -3.45 22.41 9.98
CA GLY A 82 -4.11 23.37 10.86
C GLY A 82 -4.59 24.61 10.09
N ARG A 83 -5.68 25.22 10.55
CA ARG A 83 -6.23 26.45 9.98
C ARG A 83 -6.95 27.28 11.02
#